data_AF-A0A9D8ACR9-F1
#
_entry.id   AF-A0A9D8ACR9-F1
#
_cell.length_a   1.000
_cell.length_b   1.000
_cell.length_c   1.000
_cell.angle_alpha   90.00
_cell.angle_beta   90.00
_cell.angle_gamma   90.00
#
_symmetry.space_group_name_H-M   'P 1'
#
loop_
_entity.id
_entity.type
_entity.pdbx_description
1 polymer ?
#
loop_
_entity_poly.entity_id
_entity_poly.type
_entity_poly.pdbx_seq_one_letter_code
_entity_poly.pdbx_strand_id
1 'polypeptide(L)'
;MENGKDKIKNLKVEKILDHLEYFGYEIYKEEDEDAETYRVFHQEKPDFYLRNYNEVIVIYYFLPVKEKVIKQKNIIEKLLNKLNEGSKFLVAGIAHDDSVFFFAYYFGVYGKTEFGRFIELINDDYVTTIQSVGDWEKYLDFIEE
;
A
#
# COMPACT_ATOMS: atom_id res chain seq x y z
N MET A 1 -6.84 43.31 2.66
CA MET A 1 -6.07 42.12 3.03
C MET A 1 -6.82 40.93 2.46
N GLU A 2 -6.49 40.55 1.23
CA GLU A 2 -7.02 39.32 0.62
C GLU A 2 -6.32 38.14 1.29
N ASN A 3 -7.08 37.32 2.00
CA ASN A 3 -6.58 36.07 2.56
C ASN A 3 -6.19 35.16 1.39
N GLY A 4 -4.89 35.01 1.17
CA GLY A 4 -4.28 33.98 0.34
C GLY A 4 -4.62 32.60 0.87
N LYS A 5 -5.84 32.12 0.59
CA LYS A 5 -6.09 30.70 0.46
C LYS A 5 -5.46 30.30 -0.87
N ASP A 6 -4.15 30.06 -0.84
CA ASP A 6 -3.51 29.27 -1.88
C ASP A 6 -4.36 28.01 -2.04
N LYS A 7 -5.06 27.92 -3.18
CA LYS A 7 -5.78 26.72 -3.58
C LYS A 7 -4.73 25.61 -3.62
N ILE A 8 -4.66 24.80 -2.57
CA ILE A 8 -3.94 23.53 -2.60
C ILE A 8 -4.46 22.83 -3.85
N LYS A 9 -3.58 22.64 -4.84
CA LYS A 9 -3.95 22.03 -6.11
C LYS A 9 -4.28 20.56 -5.80
N ASN A 10 -5.56 20.21 -5.86
CA ASN A 10 -6.04 18.83 -5.66
C ASN A 10 -5.21 17.82 -6.46
N LEU A 11 -4.91 16.68 -5.83
CA LEU A 11 -4.45 15.50 -6.55
C LEU A 11 -5.53 15.14 -7.56
N LYS A 12 -5.17 15.17 -8.84
CA LYS A 12 -6.02 14.65 -9.90
C LYS A 12 -5.69 13.18 -10.03
N VAL A 13 -6.52 12.33 -9.45
CA VAL A 13 -6.33 10.88 -9.46
C VAL A 13 -6.16 10.38 -10.89
N GLU A 14 -6.83 10.98 -11.87
CA GLU A 14 -6.73 10.61 -13.28
C GLU A 14 -5.29 10.68 -13.79
N LYS A 15 -4.52 11.71 -13.40
CA LYS A 15 -3.10 11.82 -13.77
C LYS A 15 -2.23 10.74 -13.16
N ILE A 16 -2.60 10.27 -11.98
CA ILE A 16 -1.91 9.17 -11.30
C ILE A 16 -2.22 7.87 -12.02
N LEU A 17 -3.49 7.63 -12.36
CA LEU A 17 -3.91 6.43 -13.11
C LEU A 17 -3.23 6.38 -14.48
N ASP A 18 -3.28 7.47 -15.26
CA ASP A 18 -2.58 7.58 -16.56
C ASP A 18 -1.09 7.24 -16.44
N HIS A 19 -0.46 7.64 -15.33
CA HIS A 19 0.95 7.40 -15.11
C HIS A 19 1.26 5.96 -14.70
N LEU A 20 0.38 5.33 -13.91
CA LEU A 20 0.48 3.92 -13.57
C LEU A 20 0.29 3.05 -14.83
N GLU A 21 -0.68 3.37 -15.69
CA GLU A 21 -0.85 2.69 -16.99
C GLU A 21 0.39 2.83 -17.88
N TYR A 22 1.00 4.01 -17.92
CA TYR A 22 2.28 4.22 -18.62
C TYR A 22 3.41 3.33 -18.07
N PHE A 23 3.38 2.99 -16.78
CA PHE A 23 4.29 2.04 -16.15
C PHE A 23 3.91 0.56 -16.34
N GLY A 24 2.87 0.27 -17.13
CA GLY A 24 2.44 -1.08 -17.47
C GLY A 24 1.46 -1.68 -16.48
N TYR A 25 0.90 -0.89 -15.56
CA TYR A 25 -0.15 -1.37 -14.66
C TYR A 25 -1.50 -1.42 -15.36
N GLU A 26 -2.29 -2.45 -15.06
CA GLU A 26 -3.73 -2.46 -15.37
C GLU A 26 -4.51 -1.98 -14.15
N ILE A 27 -5.57 -1.22 -14.39
CA ILE A 27 -6.32 -0.54 -13.33
C ILE A 27 -7.79 -0.90 -13.43
N TYR A 28 -8.35 -1.35 -12.32
CA TYR A 28 -9.76 -1.73 -12.18
C TYR A 28 -10.38 -0.87 -11.08
N LYS A 29 -11.45 -0.14 -11.41
CA LYS A 29 -12.19 0.65 -10.41
C LYS A 29 -13.06 -0.29 -9.58
N GLU A 30 -12.98 -0.17 -8.27
CA GLU A 30 -13.77 -0.96 -7.32
C GLU A 30 -14.92 -0.11 -6.77
N GLU A 31 -16.02 -0.76 -6.40
CA GLU A 31 -17.12 -0.11 -5.69
C GLU A 31 -16.77 -0.06 -4.19
N ASP A 32 -16.51 1.15 -3.69
CA ASP A 32 -16.21 1.42 -2.28
C ASP A 32 -16.99 2.68 -1.87
N GLU A 33 -17.73 2.60 -0.77
CA GLU A 33 -18.61 3.68 -0.30
C GLU A 33 -17.81 4.84 0.32
N ASP A 34 -16.60 4.57 0.80
CA ASP A 34 -15.83 5.51 1.61
C ASP A 34 -14.80 6.31 0.82
N ALA A 35 -14.34 5.78 -0.32
CA ALA A 35 -13.30 6.40 -1.13
C ALA A 35 -13.35 5.95 -2.59
N GLU A 36 -12.73 6.73 -3.47
CA GLU A 36 -12.49 6.26 -4.83
C GLU A 36 -11.33 5.26 -4.82
N THR A 37 -11.67 3.97 -4.95
CA THR A 37 -10.75 2.84 -4.80
C THR A 37 -10.48 2.17 -6.16
N TYR A 38 -9.23 1.81 -6.40
CA TYR A 38 -8.79 1.09 -7.58
C TYR A 38 -7.91 -0.08 -7.19
N ARG A 39 -8.12 -1.21 -7.84
CA ARG A 39 -7.18 -2.34 -7.84
C ARG A 39 -6.20 -2.15 -8.98
N VAL A 40 -4.92 -2.28 -8.68
CA VAL A 40 -3.81 -1.97 -9.59
C VAL A 40 -2.93 -3.22 -9.73
N PHE A 41 -2.84 -3.77 -10.94
CA PHE A 41 -2.18 -5.04 -11.26
C PHE A 41 -0.95 -4.83 -12.16
N HIS A 42 0.11 -5.62 -11.96
CA HIS A 42 1.26 -5.66 -12.88
C HIS A 42 1.86 -7.05 -12.99
N GLN A 43 2.37 -7.41 -14.17
CA GLN A 43 2.93 -8.75 -14.41
C GLN A 43 4.21 -9.04 -13.62
N GLU A 44 5.05 -8.02 -13.43
CA GLU A 44 6.38 -8.16 -12.81
C GLU A 44 6.55 -7.40 -11.47
N LYS A 45 5.53 -6.66 -11.02
CA LYS A 45 5.61 -5.79 -9.84
C LYS A 45 4.45 -6.16 -8.90
N PRO A 46 4.57 -5.87 -7.59
CA PRO A 46 3.50 -6.21 -6.67
C PRO A 46 2.20 -5.50 -7.01
N ASP A 47 1.09 -6.24 -6.92
CA ASP A 47 -0.25 -5.70 -7.01
C ASP A 47 -0.57 -4.87 -5.76
N PHE A 48 -1.37 -3.82 -5.92
CA PHE A 48 -1.80 -2.99 -4.80
C PHE A 48 -3.18 -2.40 -5.04
N TYR A 49 -3.77 -1.87 -3.96
CA TYR A 49 -4.94 -1.00 -4.04
C TYR A 49 -4.52 0.45 -3.90
N LEU A 50 -5.14 1.32 -4.69
CA LEU A 50 -4.98 2.76 -4.61
C LEU A 50 -6.32 3.35 -4.15
N ARG A 51 -6.31 4.07 -3.03
CA ARG A 51 -7.47 4.81 -2.54
C ARG A 51 -7.22 6.30 -2.59
N ASN A 52 -8.15 7.04 -3.15
CA ASN A 52 -8.10 8.50 -3.21
C ASN A 52 -9.06 9.11 -2.18
N TYR A 53 -8.49 9.77 -1.18
CA TYR A 53 -9.20 10.57 -0.18
C TYR A 53 -9.08 12.06 -0.52
N ASN A 54 -9.39 12.43 -1.76
CA ASN A 54 -9.33 13.77 -2.38
C ASN A 54 -7.93 14.43 -2.46
N GLU A 55 -7.28 14.62 -1.32
CA GLU A 55 -5.98 15.29 -1.19
C GLU A 55 -4.85 14.34 -0.84
N VAL A 56 -5.19 13.06 -0.59
CA VAL A 56 -4.26 12.02 -0.17
C VAL A 56 -4.54 10.78 -0.98
N ILE A 57 -3.47 10.23 -1.56
CA ILE A 57 -3.49 8.91 -2.16
C ILE A 57 -2.87 7.95 -1.17
N VAL A 58 -3.58 6.86 -0.90
CA VAL A 58 -3.09 5.78 -0.05
C VAL A 58 -2.92 4.55 -0.92
N ILE A 59 -1.72 3.96 -0.88
CA ILE A 59 -1.43 2.70 -1.56
C ILE A 59 -1.39 1.61 -0.53
N TYR A 60 -2.12 0.52 -0.77
CA TYR A 60 -2.22 -0.64 0.10
C TYR A 60 -1.69 -1.88 -0.59
N TYR A 61 -0.69 -2.54 -0.01
CA TYR A 61 -0.30 -3.89 -0.38
C TYR A 61 -0.88 -4.86 0.63
N PHE A 62 -1.55 -5.91 0.15
CA PHE A 62 -2.10 -6.93 1.03
C PHE A 62 -1.09 -8.06 1.22
N LEU A 63 -0.94 -8.49 2.47
CA LEU A 63 -0.16 -9.67 2.82
C LEU A 63 -1.14 -10.74 3.31
N PRO A 64 -1.37 -11.81 2.53
CA PRO A 64 -2.20 -12.90 3.01
C PRO A 64 -1.55 -13.52 4.24
N VAL A 65 -2.32 -13.63 5.33
CA VAL A 65 -1.91 -14.27 6.58
C VAL A 65 -3.05 -15.18 7.03
N LYS A 66 -2.75 -16.40 7.49
CA LYS A 66 -3.78 -17.32 7.99
C LYS A 66 -4.51 -16.73 9.20
N GLU A 67 -5.83 -16.87 9.23
CA GLU A 67 -6.70 -16.40 10.33
C GLU A 67 -6.21 -16.86 11.72
N LYS A 68 -5.69 -18.09 11.82
CA LYS A 68 -5.11 -18.63 13.08
C LYS A 68 -3.94 -17.81 13.63
N VAL A 69 -3.17 -17.17 12.76
CA VAL A 69 -2.03 -16.32 13.14
C VAL A 69 -2.55 -14.97 13.63
N ILE A 70 -3.52 -14.39 12.91
CA ILE A 70 -4.12 -13.09 13.27
C ILE A 70 -4.79 -13.17 14.65
N LYS A 71 -5.49 -14.27 14.94
CA LYS A 71 -6.11 -14.52 16.26
C LYS A 71 -5.09 -14.69 17.40
N GLN A 72 -3.81 -14.92 17.10
CA GLN A 72 -2.76 -15.06 18.09
C GLN A 72 -2.04 -13.73 18.30
N LYS A 73 -2.60 -12.89 19.17
CA LYS A 73 -2.12 -11.52 19.47
C LYS A 73 -0.59 -11.40 19.56
N ASN A 74 0.06 -12.25 20.38
CA ASN A 74 1.50 -12.19 20.58
C ASN A 74 2.32 -12.53 19.32
N ILE A 75 1.77 -13.37 18.42
CA ILE A 75 2.42 -13.74 17.18
C ILE A 75 2.26 -12.63 16.15
N ILE A 76 1.03 -12.13 15.99
CA ILE A 76 0.77 -11.07 15.00
C ILE A 76 1.47 -9.77 15.36
N GLU A 77 1.54 -9.39 16.64
CA GLU A 77 2.32 -8.22 17.08
C GLU A 77 3.80 -8.36 16.77
N LYS A 78 4.39 -9.56 16.98
CA LYS A 78 5.78 -9.84 16.61
C LYS A 78 6.00 -9.75 15.11
N LEU A 79 5.06 -10.25 14.31
CA LEU A 79 5.12 -10.15 12.85
C LEU A 79 5.07 -8.68 12.40
N LEU A 80 4.08 -7.91 12.87
CA LEU A 80 3.95 -6.49 12.52
C LEU A 80 5.18 -5.69 12.91
N ASN A 81 5.77 -5.94 14.09
CA ASN A 81 6.99 -5.27 14.50
C ASN A 81 8.15 -5.57 13.57
N LYS A 82 8.34 -6.84 13.16
CA LYS A 82 9.37 -7.21 12.18
C LYS A 82 9.14 -6.58 10.80
N LEU A 83 7.91 -6.58 10.31
CA LEU A 83 7.56 -5.96 9.02
C LEU A 83 7.84 -4.46 9.06
N ASN A 84 7.46 -3.77 10.15
CA ASN A 84 7.72 -2.35 10.33
C ASN A 84 9.21 -2.02 10.56
N GLU A 85 9.98 -2.89 11.21
CA GLU A 85 11.43 -2.71 11.39
C GLU A 85 12.21 -2.87 10.08
N GLY A 86 11.75 -3.76 9.19
CA GLY A 86 12.35 -3.97 7.87
C GLY A 86 11.98 -2.91 6.83
N SER A 87 10.89 -2.19 7.04
CA SER A 87 10.31 -1.24 6.11
C SER A 87 10.84 0.18 6.30
N LYS A 88 11.06 0.90 5.19
CA LYS A 88 11.52 2.29 5.20
C LYS A 88 10.41 3.30 4.90
N PHE A 89 9.47 2.93 4.05
CA PHE A 89 8.41 3.80 3.53
C PHE A 89 7.02 3.27 3.84
N LEU A 90 6.88 1.95 4.00
CA LEU A 90 5.61 1.31 4.29
C LEU A 90 5.38 1.18 5.80
N VAL A 91 4.11 1.22 6.18
CA VAL A 91 3.67 0.85 7.54
C VAL A 91 2.81 -0.41 7.44
N ALA A 92 3.13 -1.43 8.21
CA ALA A 92 2.35 -2.65 8.33
C ALA A 92 1.29 -2.52 9.44
N GLY A 93 0.07 -2.98 9.15
CA GLY A 93 -1.07 -2.98 10.06
C GLY A 93 -2.03 -4.15 9.84
N ILE A 94 -3.10 -4.18 10.63
CA ILE A 94 -4.21 -5.14 10.50
C ILE A 94 -5.48 -4.34 10.20
N ALA A 95 -6.21 -4.74 9.18
CA ALA A 95 -7.48 -4.12 8.79
C ALA A 95 -8.64 -4.70 9.60
N HIS A 96 -9.82 -4.11 9.47
CA HIS A 96 -11.01 -4.56 10.21
C HIS A 96 -11.45 -5.98 9.87
N ASP A 97 -11.09 -6.48 8.69
CA ASP A 97 -11.37 -7.84 8.23
C ASP A 97 -10.25 -8.83 8.59
N ASP A 98 -9.44 -8.49 9.59
CA ASP A 98 -8.30 -9.28 10.07
C ASP A 98 -7.20 -9.45 8.99
N SER A 99 -7.22 -8.72 7.88
CA SER A 99 -6.15 -8.80 6.87
C SER A 99 -4.92 -8.00 7.28
N VAL A 100 -3.73 -8.54 7.02
CA VAL A 100 -2.47 -7.80 7.19
C VAL A 100 -2.19 -7.02 5.91
N PHE A 101 -1.84 -5.75 6.07
CA PHE A 101 -1.55 -4.89 4.94
C PHE A 101 -0.36 -3.99 5.24
N PHE A 102 0.30 -3.55 4.17
CA PHE A 102 1.19 -2.41 4.17
C PHE A 102 0.50 -1.22 3.54
N PHE A 103 0.81 -0.03 4.01
CA PHE A 103 0.34 1.19 3.37
C PHE A 103 1.40 2.28 3.33
N ALA A 104 1.29 3.14 2.31
CA ALA A 104 2.05 4.37 2.18
C ALA A 104 1.14 5.50 1.68
N TYR A 105 1.47 6.72 2.08
CA TYR A 105 0.75 7.92 1.69
C TYR A 105 1.55 8.75 0.67
N TYR A 106 0.86 9.22 -0.35
CA TYR A 106 1.35 10.26 -1.23
C TYR A 106 0.51 11.53 -1.03
N PHE A 107 1.16 12.57 -0.50
CA PHE A 107 0.56 13.85 -0.16
C PHE A 107 0.97 14.95 -1.16
N GLY A 108 0.13 15.98 -1.28
CA GLY A 108 0.49 17.23 -1.93
C GLY A 108 0.06 17.30 -3.40
N VAL A 109 0.86 17.96 -4.24
CA VAL A 109 0.53 18.13 -5.66
C VAL A 109 1.20 17.05 -6.47
N TYR A 110 0.45 16.42 -7.39
CA TYR A 110 1.00 15.43 -8.30
C TYR A 110 2.16 16.02 -9.12
N GLY A 111 3.34 15.46 -8.91
CA GLY A 111 4.52 15.64 -9.73
C GLY A 111 4.87 14.31 -10.40
N LYS A 112 4.98 14.29 -11.73
CA LYS A 112 5.19 13.04 -12.49
C LYS A 112 6.44 12.31 -12.00
N THR A 113 7.57 13.01 -11.91
CA THR A 113 8.86 12.42 -11.50
C THR A 113 8.81 11.93 -10.05
N GLU A 114 8.23 12.74 -9.16
CA GLU A 114 8.12 12.46 -7.74
C GLU A 114 7.23 11.25 -7.47
N PHE A 115 6.08 11.18 -8.14
CA PHE A 115 5.16 10.06 -8.05
C PHE A 115 5.79 8.78 -8.62
N GLY A 116 6.47 8.87 -9.76
CA GLY A 116 7.14 7.71 -10.35
C GLY A 116 8.19 7.12 -9.42
N ARG A 117 9.05 7.97 -8.86
CA ARG A 117 10.05 7.57 -7.86
C ARG A 117 9.41 7.03 -6.59
N PHE A 118 8.29 7.61 -6.15
CA PHE A 118 7.55 7.11 -4.99
C PHE A 118 7.09 5.66 -5.20
N ILE A 119 6.44 5.36 -6.35
CA ILE A 119 5.99 3.99 -6.69
C ILE A 119 7.15 2.99 -6.72
N GLU A 120 8.28 3.36 -7.33
CA GLU A 120 9.47 2.50 -7.35
C GLU A 120 9.97 2.21 -5.92
N LEU A 121 10.10 3.25 -5.08
CA LEU A 121 10.60 3.10 -3.72
C LEU A 121 9.69 2.21 -2.86
N ILE A 122 8.37 2.36 -2.95
CA ILE A 122 7.45 1.54 -2.13
C ILE A 122 7.36 0.09 -2.63
N ASN A 123 7.49 -0.15 -3.93
CA ASN A 123 7.53 -1.51 -4.48
C ASN A 123 8.81 -2.23 -4.03
N ASP A 124 9.96 -1.55 -4.15
CA ASP A 124 11.25 -2.11 -3.70
C ASP A 124 11.24 -2.36 -2.19
N ASP A 125 10.67 -1.44 -1.42
CA ASP A 125 10.53 -1.57 0.03
C ASP A 125 9.61 -2.74 0.41
N TYR A 126 8.47 -2.93 -0.28
CA TYR A 126 7.59 -4.08 -0.08
C TYR A 126 8.34 -5.39 -0.33
N VAL A 127 8.97 -5.53 -1.50
CA VAL A 127 9.70 -6.75 -1.87
C VAL A 127 10.83 -7.03 -0.88
N THR A 128 11.63 -6.01 -0.56
CA THR A 128 12.76 -6.15 0.37
C THR A 128 12.27 -6.50 1.78
N THR A 129 11.21 -5.85 2.25
CA THR A 129 10.64 -6.12 3.59
C THR A 129 10.15 -7.56 3.68
N ILE A 130 9.36 -8.01 2.71
CA ILE A 130 8.84 -9.39 2.67
C ILE A 130 9.97 -10.41 2.64
N GLN A 131 11.01 -10.18 1.83
CA GLN A 131 12.20 -11.04 1.79
C GLN A 131 12.98 -11.02 3.11
N SER A 132 13.11 -9.86 3.75
CA SER A 132 13.91 -9.68 4.98
C SER A 132 13.28 -10.33 6.21
N VAL A 133 11.95 -10.37 6.29
CA VAL A 133 11.26 -10.98 7.44
C VAL A 133 11.56 -12.47 7.54
N GLY A 134 11.93 -13.12 6.43
CA GLY A 134 12.38 -14.51 6.36
C GLY A 134 11.29 -15.48 6.81
N ASP A 135 11.05 -16.56 6.07
CA ASP A 135 10.02 -17.52 6.44
C ASP A 135 8.61 -16.91 6.61
N TRP A 136 8.30 -15.75 6.01
CA TRP A 136 6.97 -15.15 6.11
C TRP A 136 5.90 -16.10 5.53
N GLU A 137 6.30 -16.91 4.56
CA GLU A 137 5.55 -18.03 3.99
C GLU A 137 5.17 -19.07 5.05
N LYS A 138 5.89 -19.21 6.17
CA LYS A 138 5.43 -20.05 7.29
C LYS A 138 4.17 -19.46 7.96
N TYR A 139 3.90 -18.17 7.83
CA TYR A 139 2.60 -17.61 8.22
C TYR A 139 1.51 -17.90 7.18
N LEU A 140 1.90 -18.26 5.95
CA LEU A 140 1.02 -18.94 4.99
C LEU A 140 0.89 -20.43 5.32
N ASP A 141 1.93 -21.11 5.83
CA ASP A 141 2.00 -22.58 5.96
C ASP A 141 2.64 -23.11 7.26
N PHE A 142 2.22 -22.63 8.43
CA PHE A 142 2.63 -23.29 9.68
C PHE A 142 2.00 -24.68 9.73
N ILE A 143 2.79 -25.65 9.29
CA ILE A 143 2.69 -27.09 9.49
C ILE A 143 2.49 -27.31 10.99
N GLU A 144 1.57 -28.22 11.29
CA GLU A 144 1.41 -28.80 12.62
C GLU A 144 2.77 -29.35 13.08
N GLU A 145 3.40 -28.69 14.05
CA GLU A 145 4.34 -29.37 14.96
C GLU A 145 3.59 -29.72 16.25
#